data_AF-A0A9W4MML3-F1
#
_entry.id   AF-A0A9W4MML3-F1
#
_cell.length_a   1.000
_cell.length_b   1.000
_cell.length_c   1.000
_cell.angle_alpha   90.00
_cell.angle_beta   90.00
_cell.angle_gamma   90.00
#
_symmetry.space_group_name_H-M   'P 1'
#
loop_
_entity.id
_entity.type
_entity.pdbx_description
1 polymer ?
#
loop_
_entity_poly.entity_id
_entity_poly.type
_entity_poly.pdbx_seq_one_letter_code
_entity_poly.pdbx_strand_id
1 'polypeptide(L)'
;MTSIRPSRTYGLDDSGRNLAAIQGKRIPDDPTNQIAQLFVARGIRIHDDLARELHGHLPEFTRALNARAIMSNRVPNIKSPDDFPYCFWHPDIPAERTLRVLVEKYPGNDLLRYQVGRACTAGGYTSLYLEPDLLPNVAIAEEPRDNRTSGQAIYESNINSPTRWACMDDYNRCLHSTLRSVAHLNGDTCVRSWSGNIDRYARLHQPTMINGELPCVVRGIYHHPFFAKWWLWQKASSKWNR
;
A
#
# COMPACT_ATOMS: atom_id res chain seq x y z
N MET A 1 36.38 -18.60 26.89
CA MET A 1 35.69 -17.33 26.65
C MET A 1 36.41 -16.62 25.52
N THR A 2 35.99 -16.87 24.28
CA THR A 2 36.70 -16.38 23.09
C THR A 2 35.97 -15.14 22.60
N SER A 3 36.58 -13.98 22.78
CA SER A 3 36.15 -12.69 22.26
C SER A 3 36.12 -12.74 20.73
N ILE A 4 34.92 -12.81 20.15
CA ILE A 4 34.72 -12.69 18.70
C ILE A 4 34.86 -11.20 18.35
N ARG A 5 35.99 -10.85 17.72
CA ARG A 5 36.18 -9.55 17.08
C ARG A 5 35.19 -9.42 15.92
N PRO A 6 34.57 -8.25 15.69
CA PRO A 6 33.75 -8.03 14.52
C PRO A 6 34.67 -7.98 13.30
N SER A 7 34.61 -9.01 12.46
CA SER A 7 35.20 -8.99 11.13
C SER A 7 34.49 -7.93 10.30
N ARG A 8 35.20 -6.84 9.98
CA ARG A 8 34.89 -5.95 8.86
C ARG A 8 34.81 -6.81 7.59
N THR A 9 33.60 -7.01 7.08
CA THR A 9 33.39 -7.49 5.71
C THR A 9 32.34 -6.60 5.04
N TYR A 10 32.70 -6.16 3.85
CA TYR A 10 32.00 -5.22 2.99
C TYR A 10 30.49 -5.51 2.85
N GLY A 11 29.69 -4.65 3.45
CA GLY A 11 28.39 -4.23 2.93
C GLY A 11 28.40 -2.71 3.04
N LEU A 12 28.37 -1.99 1.92
CA LEU A 12 28.15 -0.54 1.94
C LEU A 12 26.88 -0.28 2.76
N ASP A 13 26.82 0.87 3.43
CA ASP A 13 25.80 1.32 4.38
C ASP A 13 24.38 1.46 3.78
N ASP A 14 23.86 0.41 3.15
CA ASP A 14 22.54 0.38 2.53
C ASP A 14 21.45 0.32 3.59
N SER A 15 21.74 -0.28 4.75
CA SER A 15 20.84 -0.29 5.91
C SER A 15 20.64 1.12 6.49
N GLY A 16 21.72 1.90 6.67
CA GLY A 16 21.63 3.29 7.15
C GLY A 16 20.95 4.22 6.14
N ARG A 17 21.28 4.09 4.85
CA ARG A 17 20.67 4.91 3.78
C ARG A 17 19.18 4.61 3.58
N ASN A 18 18.78 3.34 3.54
CA ASN A 18 17.37 2.97 3.45
C ASN A 18 16.59 3.34 4.73
N LEU A 19 17.21 3.28 5.91
CA LEU A 19 16.59 3.78 7.14
C LEU A 19 16.36 5.30 7.07
N ALA A 20 17.32 6.06 6.53
CA ALA A 20 17.17 7.49 6.33
C ALA A 20 16.02 7.82 5.35
N ALA A 21 15.82 7.00 4.32
CA ALA A 21 14.69 7.12 3.40
C ALA A 21 13.35 6.86 4.10
N ILE A 22 13.24 5.79 4.89
CA ILE A 22 12.03 5.50 5.70
C ILE A 22 11.71 6.64 6.67
N GLN A 23 12.73 7.30 7.22
CA GLN A 23 12.61 8.42 8.15
C GLN A 23 12.42 9.78 7.45
N GLY A 24 12.36 9.81 6.12
CA GLY A 24 12.23 11.03 5.33
C GLY A 24 13.41 12.01 5.45
N LYS A 25 14.59 11.52 5.79
CA LYS A 25 15.79 12.35 5.99
C LYS A 25 16.62 12.52 4.72
N ARG A 26 16.67 11.49 3.87
CA ARG A 26 17.50 11.48 2.65
C ARG A 26 17.04 10.39 1.68
N ILE A 27 17.21 10.62 0.38
CA ILE A 27 17.04 9.62 -0.69
C ILE A 27 18.37 8.87 -0.89
N PRO A 28 18.37 7.53 -1.05
CA PRO A 28 19.58 6.76 -1.37
C PRO A 28 20.23 7.23 -2.69
N ASP A 29 21.55 7.12 -2.78
CA ASP A 29 22.31 7.57 -3.97
C ASP A 29 21.95 6.79 -5.25
N ASP A 30 21.56 5.52 -5.09
CA ASP A 30 20.95 4.70 -6.13
C ASP A 30 19.56 4.24 -5.68
N PRO A 31 18.50 5.01 -5.99
CA PRO A 31 17.14 4.67 -5.61
C PRO A 31 16.53 3.63 -6.57
N THR A 32 17.27 3.11 -7.56
CA THR A 32 16.70 2.26 -8.61
C THR A 32 16.65 0.78 -8.23
N ASN A 33 17.37 0.35 -7.19
CA ASN A 33 17.20 -0.98 -6.62
C ASN A 33 15.77 -1.15 -6.08
N GLN A 34 15.09 -2.24 -6.45
CA GLN A 34 13.70 -2.52 -6.08
C GLN A 34 13.41 -2.38 -4.58
N ILE A 35 14.36 -2.75 -3.70
CA ILE A 35 14.21 -2.61 -2.25
C ILE A 35 14.31 -1.14 -1.82
N ALA A 36 15.29 -0.41 -2.35
CA ALA A 36 15.46 1.01 -2.08
C ALA A 36 14.22 1.80 -2.53
N GLN A 37 13.63 1.43 -3.68
CA GLN A 37 12.39 2.02 -4.18
C GLN A 37 11.25 1.91 -3.16
N LEU A 38 11.07 0.75 -2.51
CA LEU A 38 10.00 0.54 -1.51
C LEU A 38 10.17 1.45 -0.30
N PHE A 39 11.41 1.62 0.16
CA PHE A 39 11.71 2.46 1.32
C PHE A 39 11.61 3.96 1.02
N VAL A 40 12.02 4.39 -0.17
CA VAL A 40 11.79 5.75 -0.67
C VAL A 40 10.30 6.02 -0.83
N ALA A 41 9.55 5.10 -1.45
CA ALA A 41 8.10 5.22 -1.61
C ALA A 41 7.40 5.32 -0.25
N ARG A 42 7.83 4.55 0.76
CA ARG A 42 7.36 4.70 2.14
C ARG A 42 7.66 6.10 2.69
N GLY A 43 8.91 6.55 2.59
CA GLY A 43 9.32 7.87 3.05
C GLY A 43 8.45 8.98 2.46
N ILE A 44 8.24 8.96 1.14
CA ILE A 44 7.38 9.90 0.40
C ILE A 44 5.97 9.92 0.99
N ARG A 45 5.39 8.76 1.27
CA ARG A 45 4.01 8.65 1.76
C ARG A 45 3.83 9.21 3.18
N ILE A 46 4.87 9.23 3.99
CA ILE A 46 4.85 9.78 5.35
C ILE A 46 5.21 11.27 5.36
N HIS A 47 6.16 11.67 4.51
CA HIS A 47 6.78 12.99 4.54
C HIS A 47 6.43 13.78 3.28
N ASP A 48 5.52 14.75 3.41
CA ASP A 48 4.89 15.46 2.28
C ASP A 48 5.86 16.24 1.38
N ASP A 49 6.97 16.71 1.95
CA ASP A 49 8.00 17.47 1.25
C ASP A 49 9.13 16.59 0.68
N LEU A 50 9.13 15.29 0.96
CA LEU A 50 10.22 14.40 0.55
C LEU A 50 10.13 14.03 -0.93
N ALA A 51 11.27 14.09 -1.62
CA ALA A 51 11.50 13.52 -2.94
C ALA A 51 10.51 13.96 -4.03
N ARG A 52 10.01 15.20 -3.95
CA ARG A 52 9.12 15.79 -4.95
C ARG A 52 9.76 15.83 -6.33
N GLU A 53 11.09 15.98 -6.37
CA GLU A 53 11.90 15.96 -7.57
C GLU A 53 11.85 14.61 -8.31
N LEU A 54 11.51 13.51 -7.64
CA LEU A 54 11.41 12.18 -8.27
C LEU A 54 10.11 11.97 -9.07
N HIS A 55 9.21 12.94 -9.12
CA HIS A 55 7.99 12.85 -9.91
C HIS A 55 8.34 12.61 -11.39
N GLY A 56 7.75 11.58 -12.01
CA GLY A 56 7.99 11.22 -13.41
C GLY A 56 9.29 10.44 -13.68
N HIS A 57 10.09 10.13 -12.66
CA HIS A 57 11.32 9.33 -12.84
C HIS A 57 11.03 7.83 -12.94
N LEU A 58 10.22 7.30 -12.01
CA LEU A 58 9.75 5.92 -12.01
C LEU A 58 8.27 5.88 -11.61
N PRO A 59 7.46 4.97 -12.17
CA PRO A 59 6.05 4.84 -11.79
C PRO A 59 5.84 4.63 -10.28
N GLU A 60 6.74 3.91 -9.60
CA GLU A 60 6.69 3.67 -8.16
C GLU A 60 6.75 4.97 -7.35
N PHE A 61 7.63 5.89 -7.73
CA PHE A 61 7.78 7.19 -7.08
C PHE A 61 6.62 8.11 -7.42
N THR A 62 6.21 8.17 -8.69
CA THR A 62 5.06 8.97 -9.11
C THR A 62 3.79 8.54 -8.40
N ARG A 63 3.52 7.23 -8.28
CA ARG A 63 2.39 6.69 -7.50
C ARG A 63 2.47 7.07 -6.02
N ALA A 64 3.65 6.97 -5.41
CA ALA A 64 3.83 7.34 -4.01
C ALA A 64 3.57 8.83 -3.77
N LEU A 65 4.08 9.70 -4.65
CA LEU A 65 3.87 11.15 -4.62
C LEU A 65 2.40 11.51 -4.84
N ASN A 66 1.72 10.88 -5.82
CA ASN A 66 0.29 11.06 -6.06
C ASN A 66 -0.54 10.62 -4.85
N ALA A 67 -0.19 9.49 -4.22
CA ALA A 67 -0.85 9.03 -3.02
C ALA A 67 -0.66 10.02 -1.86
N ARG A 68 0.55 10.53 -1.65
CA ARG A 68 0.87 11.54 -0.62
C ARG A 68 0.13 12.85 -0.86
N ALA A 69 0.03 13.29 -2.11
CA ALA A 69 -0.72 14.49 -2.49
C ALA A 69 -2.20 14.35 -2.08
N ILE A 70 -2.84 13.22 -2.40
CA ILE A 70 -4.24 12.96 -2.03
C ILE A 70 -4.41 12.94 -0.52
N MET A 71 -3.54 12.21 0.21
CA MET A 71 -3.52 12.17 1.68
C MET A 71 -3.38 13.58 2.30
N SER A 72 -2.72 14.49 1.60
CA SER A 72 -2.58 15.91 1.98
C SER A 72 -3.66 16.81 1.37
N ASN A 73 -4.80 16.23 0.95
CA ASN A 73 -5.95 16.92 0.36
C ASN A 73 -5.68 17.69 -0.95
N ARG A 74 -4.71 17.24 -1.74
CA ARG A 74 -4.38 17.79 -3.06
C ARG A 74 -4.63 16.74 -4.14
N VAL A 75 -5.54 17.03 -5.06
CA VAL A 75 -5.86 16.11 -6.17
C VAL A 75 -4.83 16.28 -7.29
N PRO A 76 -3.92 15.32 -7.51
CA PRO A 76 -2.87 15.41 -8.53
C PRO A 76 -3.46 15.41 -9.94
N ASN A 77 -2.66 15.79 -10.93
CA ASN A 77 -2.98 15.64 -12.34
C ASN A 77 -2.27 14.40 -12.90
N ILE A 78 -2.99 13.29 -13.05
CA ILE A 78 -2.48 11.97 -13.39
C ILE A 78 -2.74 11.74 -14.88
N LYS A 79 -1.66 11.49 -15.63
CA LYS A 79 -1.73 11.31 -17.09
C LYS A 79 -1.59 9.84 -17.49
N SER A 80 -0.70 9.11 -16.84
CA SER A 80 -0.46 7.69 -17.12
C SER A 80 -1.30 6.79 -16.22
N PRO A 81 -1.86 5.68 -16.75
CA PRO A 81 -2.45 4.62 -15.93
C PRO A 81 -1.50 4.11 -14.83
N ASP A 82 -0.20 4.01 -15.13
CA ASP A 82 0.82 3.50 -14.21
C ASP A 82 1.10 4.43 -13.02
N ASP A 83 0.69 5.70 -13.13
CA ASP A 83 0.90 6.72 -12.11
C ASP A 83 -0.26 6.79 -11.10
N PHE A 84 -1.34 6.03 -11.31
CA PHE A 84 -2.48 6.04 -10.40
C PHE A 84 -2.08 5.54 -9.00
N PRO A 85 -2.45 6.29 -7.95
CA PRO A 85 -2.03 6.00 -6.59
C PRO A 85 -2.71 4.75 -6.07
N TYR A 86 -2.00 4.05 -5.19
CA TYR A 86 -2.51 2.91 -4.44
C TYR A 86 -2.43 3.20 -2.95
N CYS A 87 -3.45 2.76 -2.20
CA CYS A 87 -3.49 2.92 -0.75
C CYS A 87 -3.35 4.39 -0.29
N PHE A 88 -4.10 5.34 -0.85
CA PHE A 88 -3.94 6.77 -0.53
C PHE A 88 -4.72 7.23 0.72
N TRP A 89 -4.98 6.34 1.68
CA TRP A 89 -5.70 6.60 2.93
C TRP A 89 -4.88 6.25 4.18
N HIS A 90 -3.57 6.03 4.02
CA HIS A 90 -2.65 5.74 5.12
C HIS A 90 -1.25 6.33 4.87
N PRO A 91 -0.66 7.08 5.82
CA PRO A 91 -1.09 7.21 7.23
C PRO A 91 -2.24 8.19 7.46
N ASP A 92 -2.41 9.16 6.56
CA ASP A 92 -3.40 10.21 6.70
C ASP A 92 -4.61 9.89 5.80
N ILE A 93 -5.81 9.91 6.37
CA ILE A 93 -7.05 9.69 5.61
C ILE A 93 -7.40 11.02 4.91
N PRO A 94 -7.54 11.05 3.57
CA PRO A 94 -7.95 12.25 2.85
C PRO A 94 -9.38 12.65 3.22
N ALA A 95 -9.69 13.93 3.21
CA ALA A 95 -11.03 14.43 3.45
C ALA A 95 -12.02 13.92 2.39
N GLU A 96 -13.27 13.70 2.79
CA GLU A 96 -14.35 13.23 1.89
C GLU A 96 -14.48 14.11 0.63
N ARG A 97 -14.36 15.43 0.77
CA ARG A 97 -14.37 16.37 -0.37
C ARG A 97 -13.26 16.09 -1.37
N THR A 98 -12.06 15.76 -0.91
CA THR A 98 -10.92 15.42 -1.77
C THR A 98 -11.23 14.17 -2.59
N LEU A 99 -11.83 13.16 -1.95
CA LEU A 99 -12.24 11.91 -2.61
C LEU A 99 -13.34 12.14 -3.66
N ARG A 100 -14.32 13.01 -3.37
CA ARG A 100 -15.35 13.43 -4.35
C ARG A 100 -14.74 14.04 -5.59
N VAL A 101 -13.89 15.07 -5.41
CA VAL A 101 -13.19 15.74 -6.51
C VAL A 101 -12.31 14.75 -7.29
N LEU A 102 -11.70 13.78 -6.60
CA LEU A 102 -10.87 12.76 -7.24
C LEU A 102 -11.68 11.86 -8.19
N VAL A 103 -12.87 11.39 -7.77
CA VAL A 103 -13.76 10.58 -8.63
C VAL A 103 -14.32 11.42 -9.78
N GLU A 104 -14.72 12.66 -9.53
CA GLU A 104 -15.22 13.59 -10.55
C GLU A 104 -14.16 13.92 -11.61
N LYS A 105 -12.90 14.06 -11.22
CA LYS A 105 -11.79 14.41 -12.12
C LYS A 105 -11.41 13.26 -13.06
N TYR A 106 -11.58 12.02 -12.63
CA TYR A 106 -11.21 10.83 -13.41
C TYR A 106 -12.44 9.93 -13.65
N PRO A 107 -13.46 10.42 -14.38
CA PRO A 107 -14.65 9.64 -14.67
C PRO A 107 -14.26 8.44 -15.54
N GLY A 108 -14.82 7.26 -15.22
CA GLY A 108 -14.53 6.00 -15.95
C GLY A 108 -13.32 5.21 -15.45
N ASN A 109 -12.58 5.69 -14.45
CA ASN A 109 -11.56 4.87 -13.79
C ASN A 109 -12.18 4.01 -12.68
N ASP A 110 -12.66 2.82 -13.02
CA ASP A 110 -13.33 1.92 -12.06
C ASP A 110 -12.40 1.46 -10.94
N LEU A 111 -11.12 1.21 -11.24
CA LEU A 111 -10.15 0.85 -10.22
C LEU A 111 -10.03 1.97 -9.16
N LEU A 112 -9.96 3.23 -9.60
CA LEU A 112 -9.92 4.38 -8.71
C LEU A 112 -11.19 4.45 -7.85
N ARG A 113 -12.38 4.19 -8.41
CA ARG A 113 -13.64 4.15 -7.64
C ARG A 113 -13.59 3.11 -6.52
N TYR A 114 -13.08 1.91 -6.80
CA TYR A 114 -12.89 0.90 -5.74
C TYR A 114 -11.83 1.32 -4.70
N GLN A 115 -10.72 1.95 -5.11
CA GLN A 115 -9.72 2.49 -4.16
C GLN A 115 -10.31 3.62 -3.30
N VAL A 116 -11.15 4.49 -3.87
CA VAL A 116 -11.91 5.49 -3.11
C VAL A 116 -12.86 4.82 -2.15
N GLY A 117 -13.53 3.73 -2.53
CA GLY A 117 -14.37 2.94 -1.63
C GLY A 117 -13.61 2.44 -0.39
N ARG A 118 -12.34 2.02 -0.55
CA ARG A 118 -11.48 1.66 0.60
C ARG A 118 -11.13 2.86 1.48
N ALA A 119 -10.83 4.00 0.87
CA ALA A 119 -10.58 5.24 1.60
C ALA A 119 -11.84 5.71 2.37
N CYS A 120 -13.03 5.55 1.78
CA CYS A 120 -14.30 5.80 2.45
C CYS A 120 -14.49 4.87 3.64
N THR A 121 -14.15 3.58 3.51
CA THR A 121 -14.21 2.65 4.63
C THR A 121 -13.24 3.03 5.76
N ALA A 122 -12.02 3.45 5.43
CA ALA A 122 -11.07 3.93 6.42
C ALA A 122 -11.57 5.21 7.13
N GLY A 123 -12.11 6.16 6.38
CA GLY A 123 -12.59 7.47 6.87
C GLY A 123 -14.02 7.51 7.43
N GLY A 124 -14.80 6.45 7.23
CA GLY A 124 -16.23 6.41 7.61
C GLY A 124 -17.15 7.25 6.72
N TYR A 125 -16.79 7.46 5.46
CA TYR A 125 -17.56 8.27 4.50
C TYR A 125 -18.64 7.44 3.81
N THR A 126 -19.64 6.97 4.57
CA THR A 126 -20.69 6.07 4.08
C THR A 126 -21.50 6.68 2.93
N SER A 127 -21.85 7.97 3.00
CA SER A 127 -22.60 8.63 1.92
C SER A 127 -21.83 8.61 0.60
N LEU A 128 -20.55 8.98 0.61
CA LEU A 128 -19.70 8.91 -0.58
C LEU A 128 -19.49 7.46 -1.06
N TYR A 129 -19.40 6.48 -0.16
CA TYR A 129 -19.26 5.08 -0.55
C TYR A 129 -20.45 4.56 -1.35
N LEU A 130 -21.67 4.96 -0.98
CA LEU A 130 -22.92 4.49 -1.59
C LEU A 130 -23.27 5.20 -2.92
N GLU A 131 -22.60 6.31 -3.24
CA GLU A 131 -22.81 7.05 -4.51
C GLU A 131 -22.28 6.33 -5.76
N PRO A 132 -21.01 5.90 -5.82
CA PRO A 132 -20.58 5.01 -6.88
C PRO A 132 -21.24 3.67 -6.59
N ASP A 133 -22.11 3.19 -7.48
CA ASP A 133 -22.72 1.85 -7.41
C ASP A 133 -21.64 0.77 -7.55
N LEU A 134 -20.86 0.58 -6.48
CA LEU A 134 -19.76 -0.36 -6.37
C LEU A 134 -20.34 -1.69 -5.97
N LEU A 135 -19.84 -2.76 -6.59
CA LEU A 135 -20.18 -4.09 -6.14
C LEU A 135 -19.71 -4.28 -4.69
N PRO A 136 -20.48 -5.00 -3.85
CA PRO A 136 -20.11 -5.33 -2.47
C PRO A 136 -18.82 -6.16 -2.40
N ASN A 137 -17.67 -5.47 -2.44
CA ASN A 137 -16.36 -6.06 -2.61
C ASN A 137 -15.74 -6.40 -1.25
N VAL A 138 -15.36 -7.66 -1.06
CA VAL A 138 -14.82 -8.15 0.22
C VAL A 138 -13.59 -7.37 0.66
N ALA A 139 -12.72 -6.96 -0.27
CA ALA A 139 -11.51 -6.21 0.06
C ALA A 139 -11.81 -4.78 0.59
N ILE A 140 -12.96 -4.19 0.24
CA ILE A 140 -13.43 -2.92 0.84
C ILE A 140 -13.93 -3.18 2.27
N ALA A 141 -14.73 -4.22 2.46
CA ALA A 141 -15.23 -4.60 3.78
C ALA A 141 -14.11 -4.98 4.75
N GLU A 142 -12.97 -5.45 4.25
CA GLU A 142 -11.83 -5.84 5.09
C GLU A 142 -10.93 -4.68 5.52
N GLU A 143 -11.03 -3.52 4.88
CA GLU A 143 -10.19 -2.35 5.18
C GLU A 143 -10.28 -1.84 6.64
N PRO A 144 -11.44 -1.78 7.32
CA PRO A 144 -11.57 -1.13 8.62
C PRO A 144 -11.14 -2.03 9.79
N ARG A 145 -10.45 -3.16 9.55
CA ARG A 145 -10.18 -4.19 10.59
C ARG A 145 -9.55 -3.65 11.88
N ASP A 146 -8.67 -2.65 11.80
CA ASP A 146 -8.03 -2.05 12.97
C ASP A 146 -8.78 -0.82 13.53
N ASN A 147 -9.73 -0.25 12.77
CA ASN A 147 -10.55 0.89 13.14
C ASN A 147 -12.02 0.68 12.72
N ARG A 148 -12.66 -0.36 13.27
CA ARG A 148 -14.02 -0.76 12.87
C ARG A 148 -15.06 0.34 13.05
N THR A 149 -14.87 1.23 14.02
CA THR A 149 -15.85 2.26 14.37
C THR A 149 -16.13 3.22 13.22
N SER A 150 -15.13 3.61 12.42
CA SER A 150 -15.35 4.50 11.27
C SER A 150 -16.03 3.77 10.11
N GLY A 151 -15.61 2.54 9.80
CA GLY A 151 -16.08 1.79 8.62
C GLY A 151 -17.30 0.89 8.84
N GLN A 152 -17.89 0.86 10.03
CA GLN A 152 -18.89 -0.15 10.43
C GLN A 152 -20.09 -0.21 9.48
N ALA A 153 -20.68 0.93 9.10
CA ALA A 153 -21.84 0.96 8.22
C ALA A 153 -21.52 0.43 6.81
N ILE A 154 -20.33 0.73 6.29
CA ILE A 154 -19.86 0.21 4.99
C ILE A 154 -19.60 -1.30 5.09
N TYR A 155 -18.97 -1.75 6.17
CA TYR A 155 -18.75 -3.17 6.44
C TYR A 155 -20.07 -3.94 6.48
N GLU A 156 -21.06 -3.45 7.24
CA GLU A 156 -22.38 -4.06 7.37
C GLU A 156 -23.12 -4.10 6.04
N SER A 157 -23.09 -3.00 5.28
CA SER A 157 -23.67 -2.96 3.93
C SER A 157 -23.07 -4.01 3.01
N ASN A 158 -21.75 -4.24 3.08
CA ASN A 158 -21.09 -5.25 2.26
C ASN A 158 -21.37 -6.68 2.73
N ILE A 159 -21.33 -6.92 4.04
CA ILE A 159 -21.45 -8.28 4.60
C ILE A 159 -22.87 -8.81 4.53
N ASN A 160 -23.87 -7.92 4.62
CA ASN A 160 -25.28 -8.25 4.51
C ASN A 160 -25.77 -8.32 3.06
N SER A 161 -24.91 -8.00 2.07
CA SER A 161 -25.26 -8.19 0.67
C SER A 161 -25.49 -9.67 0.34
N PRO A 162 -26.55 -10.02 -0.41
CA PRO A 162 -26.80 -11.39 -0.87
C PRO A 162 -25.63 -11.97 -1.67
N THR A 163 -24.90 -11.13 -2.40
CA THR A 163 -23.70 -11.52 -3.14
C THR A 163 -22.54 -10.59 -2.81
N ARG A 164 -21.41 -11.22 -2.44
CA ARG A 164 -20.13 -10.56 -2.20
C ARG A 164 -19.17 -10.89 -3.32
N TRP A 165 -18.33 -9.92 -3.66
CA TRP A 165 -17.47 -9.98 -4.83
C TRP A 165 -16.00 -9.83 -4.43
N ALA A 166 -15.12 -10.44 -5.21
CA ALA A 166 -13.69 -10.12 -5.22
C ALA A 166 -13.39 -9.39 -6.53
N CYS A 167 -13.54 -8.06 -6.53
CA CYS A 167 -13.38 -7.24 -7.73
C CYS A 167 -11.92 -6.80 -7.95
N MET A 168 -11.19 -6.55 -6.86
CA MET A 168 -9.84 -6.00 -6.91
C MET A 168 -8.78 -7.11 -6.90
N ASP A 169 -7.76 -6.93 -7.72
CA ASP A 169 -6.51 -7.68 -7.69
C ASP A 169 -5.41 -6.76 -7.13
N ASP A 170 -5.20 -6.83 -5.81
CA ASP A 170 -4.20 -6.03 -5.12
C ASP A 170 -2.75 -6.45 -5.49
N TYR A 171 -2.55 -7.62 -6.11
CA TYR A 171 -1.24 -8.09 -6.56
C TYR A 171 -0.79 -7.34 -7.81
N ASN A 172 -1.71 -7.17 -8.75
CA ASN A 172 -1.46 -6.49 -10.01
C ASN A 172 -1.91 -5.03 -10.02
N ARG A 173 -2.51 -4.55 -8.91
CA ARG A 173 -3.13 -3.22 -8.79
C ARG A 173 -4.13 -2.97 -9.93
N CYS A 174 -5.00 -3.94 -10.17
CA CYS A 174 -6.02 -3.86 -11.21
C CYS A 174 -7.36 -4.41 -10.71
N LEU A 175 -8.37 -4.40 -11.57
CA LEU A 175 -9.59 -5.15 -11.35
C LEU A 175 -9.45 -6.54 -12.01
N HIS A 176 -10.03 -7.56 -11.40
CA HIS A 176 -10.09 -8.87 -12.04
C HIS A 176 -10.90 -8.77 -13.34
N SER A 177 -10.32 -9.27 -14.43
CA SER A 177 -10.97 -9.31 -15.76
C SER A 177 -12.27 -10.11 -15.73
N THR A 178 -12.30 -11.19 -14.95
CA THR A 178 -13.52 -11.96 -14.65
C THR A 178 -13.90 -11.71 -13.19
N LEU A 179 -15.05 -11.06 -12.99
CA LEU A 179 -15.59 -10.83 -11.64
C LEU A 179 -15.84 -12.16 -10.93
N ARG A 180 -15.37 -12.24 -9.69
CA ARG A 180 -15.51 -13.44 -8.85
C ARG A 180 -16.60 -13.19 -7.81
N SER A 181 -17.75 -13.84 -7.98
CA SER A 181 -18.86 -13.81 -7.03
C SER A 181 -18.70 -14.87 -5.94
N VAL A 182 -19.51 -14.75 -4.88
CA VAL A 182 -19.48 -15.64 -3.71
C VAL A 182 -18.10 -15.59 -3.01
N ALA A 183 -17.50 -14.40 -3.02
CA ALA A 183 -16.26 -14.18 -2.32
C ALA A 183 -16.48 -14.21 -0.80
N HIS A 184 -15.55 -14.86 -0.10
CA HIS A 184 -15.54 -14.89 1.36
C HIS A 184 -14.57 -13.86 1.92
N LEU A 185 -14.92 -13.28 3.07
CA LEU A 185 -13.93 -12.55 3.86
C LEU A 185 -12.77 -13.48 4.24
N ASN A 186 -11.59 -12.91 4.42
CA ASN A 186 -10.31 -13.52 4.76
C ASN A 186 -9.65 -14.30 3.62
N GLY A 187 -10.14 -14.17 2.38
CA GLY A 187 -9.63 -14.90 1.22
C GLY A 187 -8.33 -14.37 0.62
N ASP A 188 -7.99 -13.09 0.84
CA ASP A 188 -6.84 -12.45 0.17
C ASP A 188 -5.65 -12.19 1.14
N THR A 189 -4.50 -12.76 0.82
CA THR A 189 -3.25 -12.61 1.59
C THR A 189 -2.66 -11.20 1.54
N CYS A 190 -2.82 -10.45 0.44
CA CYS A 190 -2.31 -9.07 0.32
C CYS A 190 -3.05 -8.14 1.28
N VAL A 191 -4.36 -8.29 1.37
CA VAL A 191 -5.19 -7.65 2.38
C VAL A 191 -4.76 -8.06 3.80
N ARG A 192 -4.32 -9.30 4.02
CA ARG A 192 -3.88 -9.74 5.35
C ARG A 192 -2.47 -9.27 5.74
N SER A 193 -1.61 -9.02 4.77
CA SER A 193 -0.21 -8.65 5.02
C SER A 193 -0.04 -7.27 5.65
N TRP A 194 -1.05 -6.38 5.55
CA TRP A 194 -1.06 -5.16 6.35
C TRP A 194 -1.38 -5.39 7.82
N SER A 195 -1.76 -6.58 8.29
CA SER A 195 -2.07 -6.79 9.72
C SER A 195 -0.86 -6.62 10.67
N GLY A 196 0.34 -6.30 10.14
CA GLY A 196 1.51 -5.98 10.94
C GLY A 196 2.03 -7.14 11.78
N ASN A 197 1.48 -8.35 11.60
CA ASN A 197 1.89 -9.55 12.32
C ASN A 197 3.20 -10.09 11.73
N ILE A 198 4.29 -9.38 12.03
CA ILE A 198 5.65 -9.70 11.61
C ILE A 198 5.99 -11.14 11.96
N ASP A 199 5.58 -11.62 13.15
CA ASP A 199 5.86 -13.00 13.58
C ASP A 199 5.16 -14.03 12.69
N ARG A 200 3.90 -13.80 12.34
CA ARG A 200 3.16 -14.68 11.42
C ARG A 200 3.77 -14.64 10.03
N TYR A 201 4.13 -13.45 9.55
CA TYR A 201 4.78 -13.27 8.26
C TYR A 201 6.12 -14.00 8.23
N ALA A 202 7.00 -13.76 9.21
CA ALA A 202 8.32 -14.37 9.31
C ALA A 202 8.28 -15.91 9.37
N ARG A 203 7.25 -16.51 10.01
CA ARG A 203 7.05 -17.96 10.03
C ARG A 203 6.63 -18.55 8.68
N LEU A 204 5.88 -17.79 7.88
CA LEU A 204 5.37 -18.24 6.58
C LEU A 204 6.29 -17.86 5.42
N HIS A 205 7.14 -16.86 5.63
CA HIS A 205 8.08 -16.34 4.65
C HIS A 205 9.17 -17.37 4.35
N GLN A 206 9.36 -17.63 3.05
CA GLN A 206 10.44 -18.50 2.56
C GLN A 206 11.71 -17.69 2.26
N PRO A 207 12.88 -18.33 2.19
CA PRO A 207 14.12 -17.62 1.84
C PRO A 207 14.05 -16.84 0.52
N THR A 208 13.24 -17.31 -0.43
CA THR A 208 12.93 -16.60 -1.68
C THR A 208 11.46 -16.20 -1.68
N MET A 209 11.16 -15.03 -2.22
CA MET A 209 9.77 -14.61 -2.35
C MET A 209 8.96 -15.59 -3.21
N ILE A 210 7.78 -15.95 -2.73
CA ILE A 210 6.80 -16.69 -3.51
C ILE A 210 6.08 -15.75 -4.49
N ASN A 211 5.50 -16.32 -5.55
CA ASN A 211 4.81 -15.53 -6.56
C ASN A 211 3.63 -14.77 -5.92
N GLY A 212 3.55 -13.46 -6.16
CA GLY A 212 2.55 -12.59 -5.52
C GLY A 212 2.89 -12.13 -4.08
N GLU A 213 4.05 -12.47 -3.53
CA GLU A 213 4.42 -12.00 -2.18
C GLU A 213 4.80 -10.51 -2.15
N LEU A 214 5.45 -10.00 -3.20
CA LEU A 214 5.93 -8.62 -3.25
C LEU A 214 4.83 -7.57 -3.03
N PRO A 215 3.67 -7.62 -3.70
CA PRO A 215 2.58 -6.66 -3.46
C PRO A 215 2.08 -6.66 -2.00
N CYS A 216 2.05 -7.84 -1.36
CA CYS A 216 1.74 -7.98 0.06
C CYS A 216 2.78 -7.24 0.92
N VAL A 217 4.07 -7.44 0.61
CA VAL A 217 5.18 -6.77 1.30
C VAL A 217 5.10 -5.26 1.13
N VAL A 218 4.89 -4.78 -0.10
CA VAL A 218 4.71 -3.36 -0.41
C VAL A 218 3.60 -2.76 0.45
N ARG A 219 2.44 -3.41 0.49
CA ARG A 219 1.31 -2.95 1.30
C ARG A 219 1.64 -2.95 2.79
N GLY A 220 2.30 -3.99 3.31
CA GLY A 220 2.75 -4.06 4.69
C GLY A 220 3.74 -2.94 5.06
N ILE A 221 4.69 -2.62 4.17
CA ILE A 221 5.66 -1.53 4.33
C ILE A 221 4.95 -0.17 4.40
N TYR A 222 3.88 0.03 3.63
CA TYR A 222 3.11 1.27 3.68
C TYR A 222 2.44 1.48 5.04
N HIS A 223 1.87 0.42 5.63
CA HIS A 223 1.06 0.52 6.86
C HIS A 223 1.87 0.42 8.16
N HIS A 224 2.97 -0.36 8.18
CA HIS A 224 3.62 -0.71 9.45
C HIS A 224 5.09 -0.29 9.50
N PRO A 225 5.46 0.70 10.35
CA PRO A 225 6.85 1.13 10.49
C PRO A 225 7.76 0.00 10.99
N PHE A 226 7.27 -0.87 11.88
CA PHE A 226 8.03 -2.01 12.37
C PHE A 226 8.22 -3.09 11.30
N PHE A 227 7.22 -3.31 10.45
CA PHE A 227 7.32 -4.24 9.32
C PHE A 227 8.35 -3.75 8.29
N ALA A 228 8.34 -2.44 8.00
CA ALA A 228 9.35 -1.82 7.13
C ALA A 228 10.76 -1.93 7.70
N LYS A 229 10.94 -1.69 9.01
CA LYS A 229 12.23 -1.87 9.70
C LYS A 229 12.68 -3.33 9.74
N TRP A 230 11.77 -4.28 9.93
CA TRP A 230 12.09 -5.71 9.92
C TRP A 230 12.59 -6.14 8.54
N TRP A 231 11.96 -5.66 7.47
CA TRP A 231 12.39 -5.91 6.10
C TRP A 231 13.75 -5.32 5.76
N LEU A 232 14.06 -4.14 6.32
CA LEU A 232 15.39 -3.51 6.20
C LEU A 232 16.51 -4.41 6.75
N TRP A 233 16.23 -5.19 7.80
CA TRP A 233 17.21 -6.06 8.45
C TRP A 233 17.31 -7.46 7.84
N GLN A 234 16.49 -7.80 6.84
CA GLN A 234 16.63 -9.04 6.10
C GLN A 234 17.87 -8.94 5.20
N LYS A 235 18.92 -9.75 5.46
CA LYS A 235 20.15 -9.77 4.64
C LYS A 235 19.79 -9.96 3.15
N ALA A 236 20.31 -9.06 2.31
CA ALA A 236 19.97 -8.94 0.89
C ALA A 236 20.47 -10.10 0.00
N SER A 237 21.29 -11.02 0.52
CA SER A 237 21.87 -12.07 -0.31
C SER A 237 20.87 -13.20 -0.57
N SER A 238 20.45 -13.32 -1.84
CA SER A 238 19.68 -14.41 -2.49
C SER A 238 18.14 -14.37 -2.48
N LYS A 239 17.49 -13.46 -1.76
CA LYS A 239 16.02 -13.53 -1.56
C LYS A 239 15.16 -12.99 -2.70
N TRP A 240 15.75 -12.20 -3.60
CA TRP A 240 15.06 -11.33 -4.55
C TRP A 240 15.39 -11.60 -6.03
N ASN A 241 16.15 -12.67 -6.32
CA ASN A 241 16.44 -13.06 -7.70
C ASN A 241 15.26 -13.84 -8.27
N ARG A 242 14.35 -13.13 -8.95
CA ARG A 242 13.68 -13.66 -10.13
C ARG A 242 13.21 -12.51 -11.03
#